data_AF-A0A6I0EMV5-F1
#
_entry.id   AF-A0A6I0EMV5-F1
#
_cell.length_a   1.000
_cell.length_b   1.000
_cell.length_c   1.000
_cell.angle_alpha   90.00
_cell.angle_beta   90.00
_cell.angle_gamma   90.00
#
_symmetry.space_group_name_H-M   'P 1'
#
loop_
_entity.id
_entity.type
_entity.pdbx_description
1 polymer ?
#
loop_
_entity_poly.entity_id
_entity_poly.type
_entity_poly.pdbx_seq_one_letter_code
_entity_poly.pdbx_strand_id
1 'polypeptide(L)'
;MLQRSAPARLRFFARWVLPVIALGLGAAYRVELSVGLPVGYDEVFVIAVGLLEMEASKAAFWLEVPMQRSSALAPLWWWVEYLPFKLLGDVTQAGVRIMPLLCSLTIPVLGYFASRRRFGRRAALGFALFLSLSDVLAYCTVRAEFFESLLMLAVVPLVCGVGRPQRGAGRGVLWAAMLLTFFGKALFIIGLNVVAEGVVLAFARGRRARQAASLLVSLGIAAAPVALWFFAAHEHYQHGVIRHEAMPAARGVGELIRGITLGYGDVKRHVVGSSADAALVYLDARVWPVTALSSGLLVLGLVCGASSALRSLRAGWTRLRLTQTGLSVWAAGGAAYVLLSGTAGARFHLMYLPAAWLLAATSVTRLAKLKTGQKFILAVSVLLLAIPSLGWVEWSAESWSPHRAVRAAIVLGVVLVALGALGRATAKWTGNSWALPAALTGGLVLLVAGPLRWGPAALFEPMYSAEAGDADRPPYTDALLAVDARSAGRSKRIERRPETLEVLLSNYFRTLQEPDVTNAVHYADRAVLNNPEDVLAWTYLGLATDLTDTSIEERRAIWKKALDLKPDSAFLRQRHEAVMRETVDD
;
A
#
# COMPACT_ATOMS: atom_id res chain seq x y z
N MET A 1 32.20 3.02 40.89
CA MET A 1 31.08 3.55 41.69
C MET A 1 30.57 4.90 41.15
N LEU A 2 30.34 5.04 39.84
CA LEU A 2 29.71 6.21 39.20
C LEU A 2 28.77 5.75 38.06
N GLN A 3 27.82 4.88 38.39
CA GLN A 3 26.66 4.61 37.52
C GLN A 3 25.54 5.59 37.92
N ARG A 4 25.68 6.86 37.51
CA ARG A 4 24.63 7.86 37.71
C ARG A 4 23.42 7.49 36.84
N SER A 5 22.33 7.17 37.53
CA SER A 5 21.00 6.94 37.01
C SER A 5 20.55 8.14 36.18
N ALA A 6 20.15 7.90 34.92
CA ALA A 6 19.55 8.95 34.11
C ALA A 6 18.34 9.56 34.86
N PRO A 7 18.19 10.90 34.88
CA PRO A 7 17.07 11.57 35.55
C PRO A 7 15.74 10.97 35.11
N ALA A 8 14.79 10.83 36.05
CA ALA A 8 13.49 10.23 35.78
C ALA A 8 12.77 10.90 34.59
N ARG A 9 12.95 12.22 34.42
CA ARG A 9 12.43 13.01 33.30
C ARG A 9 12.98 12.55 31.94
N LEU A 10 14.27 12.22 31.84
CA LEU A 10 14.90 11.73 30.62
C LEU A 10 14.47 10.29 30.27
N ARG A 11 14.27 9.44 31.29
CA ARG A 11 13.69 8.09 31.10
C ARG A 11 12.23 8.15 30.67
N PHE A 12 11.46 9.11 31.19
CA PHE A 12 10.09 9.38 30.76
C PHE A 12 10.05 9.84 29.30
N PHE A 13 10.90 10.82 28.95
CA PHE A 13 11.01 11.35 27.60
C PHE A 13 11.35 10.27 26.56
N ALA A 14 12.41 9.49 26.78
CA ALA A 14 12.81 8.43 25.86
C ALA A 14 11.80 7.27 25.75
N ARG A 15 11.03 7.01 26.80
CA ARG A 15 10.08 5.89 26.86
C ARG A 15 8.70 6.23 26.28
N TRP A 16 8.29 7.49 26.35
CA TRP A 16 6.93 7.91 26.00
C TRP A 16 6.88 9.03 24.97
N VAL A 17 7.66 10.10 25.14
CA VAL A 17 7.61 11.26 24.24
C VAL A 17 8.16 10.91 22.85
N LEU A 18 9.24 10.14 22.82
CA LEU A 18 9.97 9.88 21.58
C LEU A 18 9.27 8.92 20.60
N PRO A 19 8.66 7.81 21.07
CA PRO A 19 7.80 7.02 20.20
C PRO A 19 6.56 7.78 19.73
N VAL A 20 6.04 8.70 20.56
CA VAL A 20 4.96 9.60 20.15
C VAL A 20 5.44 10.53 19.03
N ILE A 21 6.65 11.07 19.11
CA ILE A 21 7.25 11.86 18.02
C ILE A 21 7.41 11.01 16.75
N ALA A 22 7.93 9.79 16.85
CA ALA A 22 8.12 8.93 15.67
C ALA A 22 6.79 8.53 15.02
N LEU A 23 5.76 8.21 15.81
CA LEU A 23 4.41 7.98 15.32
C LEU A 23 3.81 9.25 14.72
N GLY A 24 4.05 10.41 15.32
CA GLY A 24 3.64 11.72 14.80
C GLY A 24 4.29 12.06 13.47
N LEU A 25 5.59 11.79 13.31
CA LEU A 25 6.30 11.94 12.03
C LEU A 25 5.74 11.00 10.97
N GLY A 26 5.48 9.72 11.32
CA GLY A 26 4.86 8.78 10.40
C GLY A 26 3.43 9.14 10.01
N ALA A 27 2.69 9.79 10.91
CA ALA A 27 1.36 10.34 10.65
C ALA A 27 1.42 11.56 9.72
N ALA A 28 2.28 12.53 10.04
CA ALA A 28 2.51 13.71 9.20
C ALA A 28 2.94 13.29 7.79
N TYR A 29 3.85 12.32 7.67
CA TYR A 29 4.29 11.77 6.39
C TYR A 29 3.12 11.21 5.55
N ARG A 30 2.16 10.53 6.17
CA ARG A 30 0.98 9.98 5.48
C ARG A 30 0.01 11.07 5.04
N VAL A 31 -0.19 12.09 5.87
CA VAL A 31 -0.99 13.27 5.50
C VAL A 31 -0.36 13.96 4.29
N GLU A 32 0.94 14.23 4.34
CA GLU A 32 1.69 14.82 3.22
C GLU A 32 1.60 13.96 1.95
N LEU A 33 1.66 12.63 2.06
CA LEU A 33 1.47 11.75 0.90
C LEU A 33 0.04 11.84 0.34
N SER A 34 -0.98 11.82 1.20
CA SER A 34 -2.38 11.88 0.76
C SER A 34 -2.72 13.16 -0.01
N VAL A 35 -2.02 14.25 0.30
CA VAL A 35 -2.20 15.55 -0.37
C VAL A 35 -1.25 15.70 -1.56
N GLY A 36 0.02 15.33 -1.38
CA GLY A 36 1.09 15.64 -2.33
C GLY A 36 1.27 14.65 -3.48
N LEU A 37 0.65 13.46 -3.41
CA LEU A 37 0.69 12.50 -4.52
C LEU A 37 -0.36 12.83 -5.58
N PRO A 38 -0.05 12.69 -6.88
CA PRO A 38 -1.03 12.83 -7.95
C PRO A 38 -2.07 11.72 -7.87
N VAL A 39 -3.19 11.93 -8.55
CA VAL A 39 -4.29 10.97 -8.57
C VAL A 39 -3.97 9.88 -9.60
N GLY A 40 -4.23 8.63 -9.21
CA GLY A 40 -3.99 7.47 -10.07
C GLY A 40 -5.18 7.10 -10.91
N TYR A 41 -4.93 6.24 -11.90
CA TYR A 41 -5.98 5.68 -12.76
C TYR A 41 -7.10 5.03 -11.93
N ASP A 42 -6.74 4.13 -11.00
CA ASP A 42 -7.72 3.42 -10.18
C ASP A 42 -8.41 4.37 -9.18
N GLU A 43 -7.77 5.45 -8.72
CA GLU A 43 -8.47 6.45 -7.89
C GLU A 43 -9.57 7.18 -8.66
N VAL A 44 -9.40 7.38 -9.98
CA VAL A 44 -10.39 8.07 -10.82
C VAL A 44 -11.40 7.09 -11.43
N PHE A 45 -10.95 6.21 -12.31
CA PHE A 45 -11.83 5.42 -13.18
C PHE A 45 -12.47 4.22 -12.49
N VAL A 46 -11.86 3.78 -11.40
CA VAL A 46 -12.39 2.75 -10.53
C VAL A 46 -13.17 3.45 -9.42
N ILE A 47 -12.49 4.09 -8.46
CA ILE A 47 -13.12 4.60 -7.24
C ILE A 47 -14.06 5.78 -7.48
N ALA A 48 -13.58 6.91 -8.00
CA ALA A 48 -14.42 8.10 -8.15
C ALA A 48 -15.64 7.86 -9.04
N VAL A 49 -15.44 7.25 -10.21
CA VAL A 49 -16.55 6.90 -11.12
C VAL A 49 -17.49 5.89 -10.46
N GLY A 50 -16.96 4.85 -9.81
CA GLY A 50 -17.80 3.86 -9.12
C GLY A 50 -18.68 4.50 -8.02
N LEU A 51 -18.17 5.48 -7.28
CA LEU A 51 -18.94 6.21 -6.27
C LEU A 51 -20.11 6.99 -6.89
N LEU A 52 -19.91 7.60 -8.06
CA LEU A 52 -20.98 8.28 -8.80
C LEU A 52 -22.01 7.27 -9.33
N GLU A 53 -21.56 6.15 -9.87
CA GLU A 53 -22.46 5.09 -10.37
C GLU A 53 -23.29 4.43 -9.26
N MET A 54 -22.78 4.38 -8.02
CA MET A 54 -23.55 3.88 -6.88
C MET A 54 -24.84 4.69 -6.63
N GLU A 55 -24.94 5.93 -7.11
CA GLU A 55 -26.16 6.75 -7.05
C GLU A 55 -27.26 6.32 -8.01
N ALA A 56 -26.91 5.60 -9.08
CA ALA A 56 -27.84 5.33 -10.18
C ALA A 56 -29.01 4.45 -9.74
N SER A 57 -28.78 3.49 -8.85
CA SER A 57 -29.83 2.62 -8.32
C SER A 57 -29.41 1.88 -7.05
N LYS A 58 -30.40 1.27 -6.38
CA LYS A 58 -30.12 0.33 -5.27
C LYS A 58 -29.28 -0.86 -5.73
N ALA A 59 -29.50 -1.36 -6.95
CA ALA A 59 -28.70 -2.47 -7.48
C ALA A 59 -27.24 -2.03 -7.69
N ALA A 60 -27.03 -0.82 -8.21
CA ALA A 60 -25.71 -0.24 -8.39
C ALA A 60 -24.93 -0.16 -7.08
N PHE A 61 -25.57 0.34 -6.03
CA PHE A 61 -25.00 0.41 -4.69
C PHE A 61 -24.66 -0.97 -4.08
N TRP A 62 -25.59 -1.93 -4.15
CA TRP A 62 -25.45 -3.20 -3.42
C TRP A 62 -24.64 -4.25 -4.18
N LEU A 63 -24.70 -4.27 -5.51
CA LEU A 63 -24.25 -5.39 -6.34
C LEU A 63 -23.40 -4.94 -7.54
N GLU A 64 -23.86 -3.98 -8.35
CA GLU A 64 -23.28 -3.77 -9.67
C GLU A 64 -21.90 -3.11 -9.62
N VAL A 65 -21.75 -1.98 -8.90
CA VAL A 65 -20.44 -1.31 -8.80
C VAL A 65 -19.38 -2.22 -8.18
N PRO A 66 -19.62 -2.92 -7.05
CA PRO A 66 -18.66 -3.88 -6.51
C PRO A 66 -18.27 -5.02 -7.47
N MET A 67 -19.16 -5.38 -8.41
CA MET A 67 -18.94 -6.44 -9.40
C MET A 67 -18.39 -5.94 -10.74
N GLN A 68 -18.45 -4.65 -11.04
CA GLN A 68 -18.05 -4.09 -12.34
C GLN A 68 -16.78 -3.26 -12.25
N ARG A 69 -16.61 -2.54 -11.14
CA ARG A 69 -15.57 -1.51 -10.95
C ARG A 69 -14.45 -1.94 -10.03
N SER A 70 -14.29 -3.22 -9.68
CA SER A 70 -13.22 -3.55 -8.73
C SER A 70 -12.71 -4.98 -8.83
N SER A 71 -11.39 -5.09 -8.93
CA SER A 71 -10.69 -6.36 -8.74
C SER A 71 -10.82 -6.96 -7.33
N ALA A 72 -11.37 -6.22 -6.37
CA ALA A 72 -11.67 -6.74 -5.03
C ALA A 72 -12.83 -7.75 -5.03
N LEU A 73 -13.76 -7.63 -5.99
CA LEU A 73 -15.01 -8.40 -6.09
C LEU A 73 -15.77 -8.51 -4.76
N ALA A 74 -15.84 -7.40 -4.04
CA ALA A 74 -16.37 -7.38 -2.70
C ALA A 74 -16.89 -5.97 -2.33
N PRO A 75 -17.97 -5.86 -1.55
CA PRO A 75 -18.70 -4.60 -1.46
C PRO A 75 -18.32 -3.72 -0.27
N LEU A 76 -17.64 -4.24 0.75
CA LEU A 76 -17.44 -3.51 2.02
C LEU A 76 -16.59 -2.25 1.86
N TRP A 77 -15.56 -2.28 1.02
CA TRP A 77 -14.78 -1.08 0.74
C TRP A 77 -15.67 0.02 0.14
N TRP A 78 -16.47 -0.32 -0.87
CA TRP A 78 -17.39 0.61 -1.50
C TRP A 78 -18.37 1.23 -0.50
N TRP A 79 -19.00 0.43 0.35
CA TRP A 79 -19.92 0.96 1.35
C TRP A 79 -19.25 1.89 2.36
N VAL A 80 -17.99 1.61 2.70
CA VAL A 80 -17.21 2.43 3.63
C VAL A 80 -16.72 3.72 2.96
N GLU A 81 -16.28 3.64 1.70
CA GLU A 81 -15.81 4.78 0.87
C GLU A 81 -16.96 5.68 0.42
N TYR A 82 -18.17 5.14 0.30
CA TYR A 82 -19.36 5.90 -0.04
C TYR A 82 -19.79 6.90 1.04
N LEU A 83 -19.45 6.63 2.31
CA LEU A 83 -19.78 7.53 3.41
C LEU A 83 -19.11 8.92 3.28
N PRO A 84 -17.77 9.05 3.11
CA PRO A 84 -17.16 10.36 2.91
C PRO A 84 -17.64 11.04 1.63
N PHE A 85 -17.88 10.29 0.55
CA PHE A 85 -18.51 10.84 -0.67
C PHE A 85 -19.86 11.49 -0.35
N LYS A 86 -20.74 10.80 0.39
CA LYS A 86 -22.04 11.35 0.80
C LYS A 86 -21.97 12.53 1.73
N LEU A 87 -21.00 12.55 2.64
CA LEU A 87 -20.83 13.65 3.58
C LEU A 87 -20.28 14.92 2.91
N LEU A 88 -19.45 14.75 1.87
CA LEU A 88 -18.88 15.87 1.12
C LEU A 88 -19.80 16.34 -0.02
N GLY A 89 -20.77 15.52 -0.43
CA GLY A 89 -21.74 15.85 -1.46
C GLY A 89 -21.20 15.80 -2.89
N ASP A 90 -19.92 15.48 -3.09
CA ASP A 90 -19.29 15.33 -4.39
C ASP A 90 -17.99 14.49 -4.26
N VAL A 91 -17.47 14.04 -5.39
CA VAL A 91 -16.16 13.43 -5.50
C VAL A 91 -15.07 14.51 -5.43
N THR A 92 -14.15 14.35 -4.49
CA THR A 92 -12.97 15.21 -4.32
C THR A 92 -11.76 14.34 -4.02
N GLN A 93 -10.54 14.83 -4.31
CA GLN A 93 -9.32 14.10 -3.97
C GLN A 93 -9.23 13.79 -2.47
N ALA A 94 -9.60 14.76 -1.63
CA ALA A 94 -9.66 14.55 -0.18
C ALA A 94 -10.73 13.50 0.20
N GLY A 95 -11.88 13.54 -0.47
CA GLY A 95 -13.00 12.62 -0.23
C GLY A 95 -12.64 11.17 -0.50
N VAL A 96 -11.98 10.88 -1.63
CA VAL A 96 -11.54 9.51 -1.97
C VAL A 96 -10.32 9.04 -1.19
N ARG A 97 -9.60 9.95 -0.50
CA ARG A 97 -8.37 9.61 0.25
C ARG A 97 -8.54 9.62 1.76
N ILE A 98 -9.60 10.20 2.29
CA ILE A 98 -9.78 10.34 3.75
C ILE A 98 -9.89 8.98 4.42
N MET A 99 -10.63 8.04 3.85
CA MET A 99 -10.81 6.72 4.43
C MET A 99 -9.53 5.86 4.35
N PRO A 100 -8.81 5.77 3.21
CA PRO A 100 -7.47 5.21 3.18
C PRO A 100 -6.56 5.83 4.26
N LEU A 101 -6.48 7.16 4.32
CA LEU A 101 -5.65 7.87 5.29
C LEU A 101 -6.00 7.49 6.74
N LEU A 102 -7.28 7.47 7.09
CA LEU A 102 -7.75 7.05 8.42
C LEU A 102 -7.35 5.61 8.73
N CYS A 103 -7.46 4.70 7.76
CA CYS A 103 -6.96 3.34 7.90
C CYS A 103 -5.45 3.33 8.16
N SER A 104 -4.68 4.08 7.35
CA SER A 104 -3.23 4.19 7.44
C SER A 104 -2.74 4.70 8.80
N LEU A 105 -3.42 5.70 9.36
CA LEU A 105 -3.12 6.26 10.68
C LEU A 105 -3.51 5.29 11.82
N THR A 106 -4.58 4.52 11.62
CA THR A 106 -5.09 3.57 12.61
C THR A 106 -4.23 2.31 12.71
N ILE A 107 -3.65 1.84 11.60
CA ILE A 107 -2.87 0.59 11.52
C ILE A 107 -1.75 0.52 12.59
N PRO A 108 -0.83 1.50 12.74
CA PRO A 108 0.22 1.46 13.76
C PRO A 108 -0.33 1.46 15.19
N VAL A 109 -1.39 2.23 15.44
CA VAL A 109 -2.05 2.33 16.75
C VAL A 109 -2.68 1.00 17.14
N LEU A 110 -3.45 0.41 16.21
CA LEU A 110 -4.03 -0.92 16.37
C LEU A 110 -2.95 -1.98 16.57
N GLY A 111 -1.85 -1.90 15.81
CA GLY A 111 -0.69 -2.78 15.96
C GLY A 111 -0.11 -2.77 17.36
N TYR A 112 0.05 -1.60 17.97
CA TYR A 112 0.48 -1.47 19.36
C TYR A 112 -0.50 -2.14 20.32
N PHE A 113 -1.79 -1.80 20.23
CA PHE A 113 -2.80 -2.28 21.18
C PHE A 113 -3.08 -3.78 21.07
N ALA A 114 -3.10 -4.32 19.84
CA ALA A 114 -3.32 -5.73 19.58
C ALA A 114 -2.14 -6.59 20.09
N SER A 115 -0.90 -6.10 19.94
CA SER A 115 0.30 -6.86 20.31
C SER A 115 0.73 -6.69 21.78
N ARG A 116 0.45 -5.54 22.44
CA ARG A 116 0.98 -5.21 23.78
C ARG A 116 0.69 -6.25 24.86
N ARG A 117 -0.53 -6.80 24.87
CA ARG A 117 -0.98 -7.73 25.92
C ARG A 117 -0.27 -9.07 25.81
N ARG A 118 0.20 -9.43 24.62
CA ARG A 118 0.76 -10.75 24.32
C ARG A 118 2.29 -10.73 24.32
N PHE A 119 2.87 -9.75 23.66
CA PHE A 119 4.31 -9.69 23.41
C PHE A 119 5.03 -8.68 24.33
N GLY A 120 4.28 -7.98 25.17
CA GLY A 120 4.77 -6.93 26.05
C GLY A 120 4.93 -5.60 25.32
N ARG A 121 5.07 -4.52 26.11
CA ARG A 121 5.12 -3.15 25.59
C ARG A 121 6.26 -2.89 24.60
N ARG A 122 7.41 -3.54 24.78
CA ARG A 122 8.60 -3.30 23.92
C ARG A 122 8.44 -3.86 22.51
N ALA A 123 8.00 -5.11 22.39
CA ALA A 123 7.75 -5.72 21.08
C ALA A 123 6.59 -5.01 20.37
N ALA A 124 5.55 -4.62 21.12
CA ALA A 124 4.43 -3.85 20.56
C ALA A 124 4.85 -2.49 20.02
N LEU A 125 5.74 -1.80 20.74
CA LEU A 125 6.29 -0.53 20.29
C LEU A 125 7.13 -0.70 19.03
N GLY A 126 8.03 -1.69 19.00
CA GLY A 126 8.82 -1.98 17.81
C GLY A 126 7.95 -2.33 16.60
N PHE A 127 6.90 -3.12 16.80
CA PHE A 127 5.95 -3.46 15.75
C PHE A 127 5.19 -2.24 15.22
N ALA A 128 4.68 -1.38 16.11
CA ALA A 128 4.01 -0.14 15.72
C ALA A 128 4.94 0.82 14.97
N LEU A 129 6.22 0.90 15.36
CA LEU A 129 7.23 1.70 14.65
C LEU A 129 7.52 1.14 13.25
N PHE A 130 7.63 -0.18 13.07
CA PHE A 130 7.79 -0.77 11.74
C PHE A 130 6.59 -0.47 10.83
N LEU A 131 5.36 -0.60 11.35
CA LEU A 131 4.15 -0.23 10.61
C LEU A 131 4.15 1.26 10.25
N SER A 132 4.50 2.12 11.21
CA SER A 132 4.50 3.57 11.02
C SER A 132 5.57 4.06 10.04
N LEU A 133 6.70 3.36 9.93
CA LEU A 133 7.82 3.79 9.08
C LEU A 133 7.92 3.02 7.77
N SER A 134 7.05 2.06 7.51
CA SER A 134 7.03 1.40 6.20
C SER A 134 6.54 2.38 5.13
N ASP A 135 7.44 2.68 4.19
CA ASP A 135 7.19 3.45 2.96
C ASP A 135 6.17 2.76 2.05
N VAL A 136 6.32 1.46 1.80
CA VAL A 136 5.36 0.69 0.98
C VAL A 136 3.97 0.74 1.62
N LEU A 137 3.88 0.51 2.93
CA LEU A 137 2.60 0.60 3.63
C LEU A 137 2.03 2.01 3.59
N ALA A 138 2.85 3.05 3.84
CA ALA A 138 2.39 4.43 3.81
C ALA A 138 1.89 4.83 2.42
N TYR A 139 2.61 4.49 1.36
CA TYR A 139 2.24 4.79 -0.02
C TYR A 139 0.95 4.09 -0.44
N CYS A 140 0.86 2.78 -0.21
CA CYS A 140 -0.29 1.99 -0.64
C CYS A 140 -1.52 2.12 0.28
N THR A 141 -1.46 2.87 1.38
CA THR A 141 -2.63 3.01 2.28
C THR A 141 -3.15 4.44 2.41
N VAL A 142 -2.64 5.38 1.62
CA VAL A 142 -3.12 6.78 1.59
C VAL A 142 -3.81 7.15 0.29
N ARG A 143 -3.90 6.19 -0.64
CA ARG A 143 -4.53 6.34 -1.96
C ARG A 143 -5.72 5.40 -2.07
N ALA A 144 -6.77 5.85 -2.74
CA ALA A 144 -8.05 5.14 -2.83
C ALA A 144 -7.99 3.87 -3.66
N GLU A 145 -7.05 3.80 -4.59
CA GLU A 145 -6.85 2.65 -5.49
C GLU A 145 -6.48 1.34 -4.76
N PHE A 146 -6.12 1.44 -3.48
CA PHE A 146 -5.74 0.30 -2.66
C PHE A 146 -6.80 -0.03 -1.61
N PHE A 147 -7.73 -0.92 -2.00
CA PHE A 147 -8.69 -1.61 -1.13
C PHE A 147 -8.02 -2.29 0.08
N GLU A 148 -6.71 -2.55 -0.02
CA GLU A 148 -5.85 -3.11 1.01
C GLU A 148 -5.83 -2.29 2.29
N SER A 149 -6.10 -0.98 2.21
CA SER A 149 -6.11 -0.08 3.37
C SER A 149 -7.04 -0.58 4.48
N LEU A 150 -8.27 -0.93 4.13
CA LEU A 150 -9.24 -1.50 5.08
C LEU A 150 -8.87 -2.93 5.46
N LEU A 151 -8.38 -3.73 4.51
CA LEU A 151 -7.96 -5.12 4.76
C LEU A 151 -6.85 -5.19 5.82
N MET A 152 -5.90 -4.25 5.79
CA MET A 152 -4.78 -4.19 6.73
C MET A 152 -5.21 -3.94 8.18
N LEU A 153 -6.33 -3.24 8.42
CA LEU A 153 -6.91 -3.12 9.76
C LEU A 153 -7.32 -4.48 10.33
N ALA A 154 -7.68 -5.44 9.49
CA ALA A 154 -8.01 -6.79 9.91
C ALA A 154 -6.80 -7.74 9.98
N VAL A 155 -5.82 -7.58 9.08
CA VAL A 155 -4.57 -8.37 9.08
C VAL A 155 -3.80 -8.19 10.38
N VAL A 156 -3.70 -6.96 10.89
CA VAL A 156 -2.95 -6.66 12.12
C VAL A 156 -3.44 -7.45 13.35
N PRO A 157 -4.73 -7.41 13.73
CA PRO A 157 -5.24 -8.20 14.85
C PRO A 157 -5.20 -9.70 14.56
N LEU A 158 -5.41 -10.13 13.31
CA LEU A 158 -5.30 -11.53 12.91
C LEU A 158 -3.91 -12.10 13.18
N VAL A 159 -2.87 -11.40 12.74
CA VAL A 159 -1.45 -11.75 12.95
C VAL A 159 -1.09 -11.72 14.44
N CYS A 160 -1.54 -10.69 15.18
CA CYS A 160 -1.34 -10.62 16.63
C CYS A 160 -2.03 -11.77 17.39
N GLY A 161 -3.06 -12.34 16.78
CA GLY A 161 -3.87 -13.43 17.30
C GLY A 161 -3.31 -14.83 17.06
N VAL A 162 -2.27 -14.99 16.22
CA VAL A 162 -1.70 -16.30 15.87
C VAL A 162 -1.27 -17.08 17.11
N GLY A 163 -1.77 -18.31 17.26
CA GLY A 163 -1.50 -19.19 18.39
C GLY A 163 -2.13 -18.72 19.70
N ARG A 164 -3.18 -17.89 19.63
CA ARG A 164 -4.01 -17.51 20.78
C ARG A 164 -5.35 -18.25 20.67
N PRO A 165 -5.93 -18.73 21.80
CA PRO A 165 -7.33 -19.12 21.81
C PRO A 165 -8.18 -17.90 21.45
N GLN A 166 -8.87 -17.97 20.32
CA GLN A 166 -9.81 -16.96 19.87
C GLN A 166 -11.23 -17.52 19.97
N ARG A 167 -12.20 -16.65 20.25
CA ARG A 167 -13.62 -17.00 20.14
C ARG A 167 -13.92 -17.15 18.65
N GLY A 168 -14.44 -18.31 18.25
CA GLY A 168 -14.70 -18.62 16.85
C GLY A 168 -15.54 -17.55 16.15
N ALA A 169 -16.55 -17.01 16.84
CA ALA A 169 -17.40 -15.95 16.32
C ALA A 169 -16.67 -14.65 15.99
N GLY A 170 -15.88 -14.10 16.94
CA GLY A 170 -15.18 -12.84 16.70
C GLY A 170 -14.16 -12.93 15.56
N ARG A 171 -13.49 -14.09 15.42
CA ARG A 171 -12.59 -14.34 14.28
C ARG A 171 -13.36 -14.52 12.98
N GLY A 172 -14.50 -15.23 13.01
CA GLY A 172 -15.37 -15.39 11.84
C GLY A 172 -15.90 -14.06 11.30
N VAL A 173 -16.33 -13.15 12.17
CA VAL A 173 -16.75 -11.79 11.76
C VAL A 173 -15.59 -11.02 11.14
N LEU A 174 -14.39 -11.11 11.72
CA LEU A 174 -13.19 -10.50 11.14
C LEU A 174 -12.91 -11.05 9.73
N TRP A 175 -12.99 -12.37 9.55
CA TRP A 175 -12.78 -13.03 8.26
C TRP A 175 -13.87 -12.68 7.24
N ALA A 176 -15.14 -12.58 7.65
CA ALA A 176 -16.22 -12.06 6.80
C ALA A 176 -15.89 -10.65 6.31
N ALA A 177 -15.50 -9.75 7.22
CA ALA A 177 -15.15 -8.38 6.87
C ALA A 177 -13.98 -8.33 5.88
N MET A 178 -12.97 -9.19 6.06
CA MET A 178 -11.85 -9.30 5.11
C MET A 178 -12.32 -9.77 3.72
N LEU A 179 -13.10 -10.85 3.66
CA LEU A 179 -13.63 -11.40 2.40
C LEU A 179 -14.55 -10.42 1.69
N LEU A 180 -15.34 -9.64 2.44
CA LEU A 180 -16.19 -8.58 1.91
C LEU A 180 -15.42 -7.30 1.56
N THR A 181 -14.18 -7.12 2.02
CA THR A 181 -13.31 -6.00 1.60
C THR A 181 -12.57 -6.32 0.31
N PHE A 182 -11.97 -7.51 0.24
CA PHE A 182 -11.21 -7.96 -0.92
C PHE A 182 -11.20 -9.49 -0.94
N PHE A 183 -12.06 -10.09 -1.75
CA PHE A 183 -12.30 -11.52 -1.73
C PHE A 183 -11.02 -12.34 -1.99
N GLY A 184 -10.34 -12.08 -3.12
CA GLY A 184 -9.15 -12.83 -3.52
C GLY A 184 -7.99 -12.71 -2.52
N LYS A 185 -7.67 -11.48 -2.07
CA LYS A 185 -6.59 -11.26 -1.10
C LYS A 185 -6.93 -11.80 0.29
N ALA A 186 -8.17 -11.68 0.72
CA ALA A 186 -8.61 -12.23 1.99
C ALA A 186 -8.56 -13.76 2.02
N LEU A 187 -8.96 -14.45 0.94
CA LEU A 187 -8.83 -15.90 0.84
C LEU A 187 -7.39 -16.36 1.08
N PHE A 188 -6.42 -15.70 0.44
CA PHE A 188 -5.00 -15.98 0.64
C PHE A 188 -4.57 -15.77 2.11
N ILE A 189 -4.94 -14.64 2.71
CA ILE A 189 -4.58 -14.29 4.09
C ILE A 189 -5.19 -15.25 5.11
N ILE A 190 -6.46 -15.59 4.93
CA ILE A 190 -7.17 -16.55 5.77
C ILE A 190 -6.52 -17.93 5.60
N GLY A 191 -6.17 -18.32 4.37
CA GLY A 191 -5.42 -19.54 4.08
C GLY A 191 -4.09 -19.60 4.84
N LEU A 192 -3.28 -18.53 4.77
CA LEU A 192 -2.04 -18.42 5.56
C LEU A 192 -2.30 -18.53 7.06
N ASN A 193 -3.39 -17.94 7.57
CA ASN A 193 -3.77 -18.09 8.99
C ASN A 193 -4.11 -19.52 9.36
N VAL A 194 -4.91 -20.18 8.53
CA VAL A 194 -5.31 -21.58 8.75
C VAL A 194 -4.08 -22.47 8.75
N VAL A 195 -3.14 -22.29 7.82
CA VAL A 195 -1.87 -23.05 7.79
C VAL A 195 -1.03 -22.77 9.05
N ALA A 196 -0.84 -21.50 9.42
CA ALA A 196 -0.06 -21.12 10.59
C ALA A 196 -0.68 -21.66 11.90
N GLU A 197 -2.00 -21.55 12.07
CA GLU A 197 -2.73 -22.12 13.21
C GLU A 197 -2.72 -23.65 13.19
N GLY A 198 -2.82 -24.28 12.02
CA GLY A 198 -2.72 -25.72 11.84
C GLY A 198 -1.38 -26.27 12.35
N VAL A 199 -0.27 -25.60 12.02
CA VAL A 199 1.06 -25.93 12.56
C VAL A 199 1.07 -25.76 14.08
N VAL A 200 0.53 -24.66 14.61
CA VAL A 200 0.44 -24.46 16.06
C VAL A 200 -0.36 -25.58 16.75
N LEU A 201 -1.46 -26.03 16.13
CA LEU A 201 -2.34 -27.07 16.64
C LEU A 201 -1.70 -28.46 16.64
N ALA A 202 -0.99 -28.80 15.56
CA ALA A 202 -0.28 -30.06 15.43
C ALA A 202 0.66 -30.30 16.63
N PHE A 203 1.25 -29.23 17.17
CA PHE A 203 2.20 -29.31 18.28
C PHE A 203 1.63 -28.90 19.66
N ALA A 204 0.37 -28.45 19.74
CA ALA A 204 -0.28 -28.11 21.00
C ALA A 204 -0.84 -29.36 21.72
N ARG A 205 -0.43 -29.60 22.98
CA ARG A 205 -0.99 -30.67 23.82
C ARG A 205 -2.31 -30.22 24.49
N GLY A 206 -3.35 -31.06 24.42
CA GLY A 206 -4.56 -30.98 25.26
C GLY A 206 -5.68 -30.01 24.85
N ARG A 207 -5.61 -29.32 23.70
CA ARG A 207 -6.65 -28.35 23.27
C ARG A 207 -7.04 -28.39 21.78
N ARG A 208 -6.62 -29.44 21.07
CA ARG A 208 -6.79 -29.56 19.61
C ARG A 208 -8.24 -29.48 19.16
N ALA A 209 -9.13 -30.29 19.77
CA ALA A 209 -10.54 -30.35 19.38
C ALA A 209 -11.26 -29.00 19.54
N ARG A 210 -11.10 -28.31 20.67
CA ARG A 210 -11.73 -27.00 20.91
C ARG A 210 -11.23 -25.93 19.95
N GLN A 211 -9.94 -25.92 19.62
CA GLN A 211 -9.40 -24.93 18.68
C GLN A 211 -9.77 -25.25 17.22
N ALA A 212 -9.82 -26.53 16.84
CA ALA A 212 -10.33 -26.97 15.54
C ALA A 212 -11.81 -26.60 15.37
N ALA A 213 -12.65 -26.89 16.37
CA ALA A 213 -14.05 -26.45 16.38
C ALA A 213 -14.18 -24.93 16.26
N SER A 214 -13.34 -24.16 16.97
CA SER A 214 -13.31 -22.70 16.85
C SER A 214 -12.92 -22.24 15.42
N LEU A 215 -12.02 -22.94 14.73
CA LEU A 215 -11.67 -22.66 13.33
C LEU A 215 -12.85 -22.92 12.40
N LEU A 216 -13.52 -24.07 12.54
CA LEU A 216 -14.71 -24.39 11.76
C LEU A 216 -15.84 -23.39 11.97
N VAL A 217 -16.10 -22.99 13.22
CA VAL A 217 -17.09 -21.93 13.53
C VAL A 217 -16.69 -20.61 12.90
N SER A 218 -15.40 -20.27 12.88
CA SER A 218 -14.92 -19.04 12.22
C SER A 218 -15.17 -19.10 10.72
N LEU A 219 -14.89 -20.24 10.07
CA LEU A 219 -15.14 -20.45 8.65
C LEU A 219 -16.62 -20.34 8.31
N GLY A 220 -17.50 -20.99 9.10
CA GLY A 220 -18.94 -20.93 8.88
C GLY A 220 -19.50 -19.51 8.99
N ILE A 221 -19.10 -18.76 10.03
CA ILE A 221 -19.52 -17.36 10.22
C ILE A 221 -18.94 -16.46 9.14
N ALA A 222 -17.72 -16.72 8.67
CA ALA A 222 -17.12 -15.96 7.58
C ALA A 222 -17.82 -16.20 6.24
N ALA A 223 -18.15 -17.46 5.95
CA ALA A 223 -18.72 -17.88 4.68
C ALA A 223 -20.18 -17.41 4.51
N ALA A 224 -20.99 -17.40 5.57
CA ALA A 224 -22.41 -17.08 5.47
C ALA A 224 -22.74 -15.72 4.81
N PRO A 225 -22.21 -14.56 5.28
CA PRO A 225 -22.54 -13.28 4.66
C PRO A 225 -21.93 -13.12 3.26
N VAL A 226 -20.76 -13.72 3.02
CA VAL A 226 -20.08 -13.70 1.72
C VAL A 226 -20.88 -14.50 0.69
N ALA A 227 -21.33 -15.70 1.06
CA ALA A 227 -22.15 -16.55 0.22
C ALA A 227 -23.52 -15.91 -0.06
N LEU A 228 -24.14 -15.29 0.94
CA LEU A 228 -25.41 -14.56 0.76
C LEU A 228 -25.26 -13.43 -0.27
N TRP A 229 -24.18 -12.64 -0.18
CA TRP A 229 -23.94 -11.56 -1.12
C TRP A 229 -23.62 -12.07 -2.54
N PHE A 230 -22.78 -13.09 -2.67
CA PHE A 230 -22.50 -13.70 -3.97
C PHE A 230 -23.73 -14.39 -4.58
N PHE A 231 -24.59 -14.98 -3.76
CA PHE A 231 -25.86 -15.53 -4.22
C PHE A 231 -26.77 -14.42 -4.77
N ALA A 232 -26.94 -13.32 -4.03
CA ALA A 232 -27.71 -12.17 -4.51
C ALA A 232 -27.14 -11.59 -5.82
N ALA A 233 -25.81 -11.47 -5.93
CA ALA A 233 -25.16 -11.03 -7.17
C ALA A 233 -25.36 -12.04 -8.32
N HIS A 234 -25.32 -13.34 -8.01
CA HIS A 234 -25.55 -14.39 -9.01
C HIS A 234 -26.97 -14.32 -9.55
N GLU A 235 -27.98 -14.20 -8.66
CA GLU A 235 -29.38 -14.01 -9.03
C GLU A 235 -29.57 -12.76 -9.92
N HIS A 236 -28.97 -11.63 -9.55
CA HIS A 236 -29.04 -10.39 -10.33
C HIS A 236 -28.48 -10.54 -11.75
N TYR A 237 -27.41 -11.32 -11.92
CA TYR A 237 -26.72 -11.50 -13.20
C TYR A 237 -27.06 -12.81 -13.92
N GLN A 238 -28.12 -13.54 -13.54
CA GLN A 238 -28.46 -14.84 -14.16
C GLN A 238 -28.65 -14.77 -15.68
N HIS A 239 -29.12 -13.63 -16.20
CA HIS A 239 -29.38 -13.41 -17.63
C HIS A 239 -28.57 -12.25 -18.21
N GLY A 240 -27.64 -11.70 -17.44
CA GLY A 240 -26.87 -10.51 -17.79
C GLY A 240 -25.39 -10.80 -17.99
N VAL A 241 -24.74 -9.98 -18.80
CA VAL A 241 -23.28 -9.96 -18.93
C VAL A 241 -22.71 -8.98 -17.92
N ILE A 242 -21.69 -9.38 -17.17
CA ILE A 242 -20.97 -8.47 -16.29
C ILE A 242 -19.85 -7.80 -17.09
N ARG A 243 -20.01 -6.49 -17.34
CA ARG A 243 -18.94 -5.66 -17.92
C ARG A 243 -18.03 -5.20 -16.79
N HIS A 244 -16.90 -5.88 -16.63
CA HIS A 244 -15.94 -5.56 -15.58
C HIS A 244 -14.77 -4.74 -16.16
N GLU A 245 -14.25 -3.76 -15.43
CA GLU A 245 -13.18 -2.86 -15.88
C GLU A 245 -11.91 -3.59 -16.36
N ALA A 246 -11.60 -4.73 -15.73
CA ALA A 246 -10.35 -5.44 -15.94
C ALA A 246 -10.43 -6.56 -16.97
N MET A 247 -11.63 -7.04 -17.33
CA MET A 247 -11.77 -8.20 -18.21
C MET A 247 -12.89 -8.01 -19.23
N PRO A 248 -12.79 -8.67 -20.40
CA PRO A 248 -13.93 -8.76 -21.32
C PRO A 248 -15.17 -9.29 -20.59
N ALA A 249 -16.34 -8.87 -21.07
CA ALA A 249 -17.67 -9.35 -20.68
C ALA A 249 -17.69 -10.77 -20.07
N ALA A 250 -17.86 -10.87 -18.75
CA ALA A 250 -18.01 -12.14 -18.05
C ALA A 250 -19.46 -12.65 -18.17
N ARG A 251 -19.65 -13.94 -18.46
CA ARG A 251 -20.97 -14.56 -18.63
C ARG A 251 -21.69 -14.84 -17.31
N GLY A 252 -21.06 -14.50 -16.18
CA GLY A 252 -21.66 -14.57 -14.85
C GLY A 252 -20.63 -14.44 -13.73
N VAL A 253 -21.13 -14.42 -12.49
CA VAL A 253 -20.34 -14.20 -11.27
C VAL A 253 -19.22 -15.24 -11.09
N GLY A 254 -19.47 -16.51 -11.42
CA GLY A 254 -18.45 -17.58 -11.28
C GLY A 254 -17.25 -17.41 -12.22
N GLU A 255 -17.50 -16.99 -13.46
CA GLU A 255 -16.44 -16.70 -14.44
C GLU A 255 -15.63 -15.48 -13.99
N LEU A 256 -16.30 -14.43 -13.50
CA LEU A 256 -15.67 -13.23 -12.97
C LEU A 256 -14.77 -13.55 -11.77
N ILE A 257 -15.26 -14.32 -10.78
CA ILE A 257 -14.46 -14.74 -9.63
C ILE A 257 -13.23 -15.51 -10.08
N ARG A 258 -13.37 -16.47 -11.01
CA ARG A 258 -12.25 -17.26 -11.52
C ARG A 258 -11.23 -16.37 -12.23
N GLY A 259 -11.67 -15.48 -13.11
CA GLY A 259 -10.82 -14.58 -13.89
C GLY A 259 -10.04 -13.60 -13.01
N ILE A 260 -10.70 -12.98 -12.02
CA ILE A 260 -10.09 -11.94 -11.20
C ILE A 260 -9.35 -12.50 -9.97
N THR A 261 -9.75 -13.66 -9.44
CA THR A 261 -9.08 -14.24 -8.25
C THR A 261 -7.96 -15.20 -8.61
N LEU A 262 -8.18 -16.09 -9.59
CA LEU A 262 -7.24 -17.17 -9.93
C LEU A 262 -6.52 -16.91 -11.26
N GLY A 263 -7.20 -16.31 -12.23
CA GLY A 263 -6.69 -16.03 -13.58
C GLY A 263 -6.18 -14.60 -13.76
N TYR A 264 -5.93 -13.86 -12.68
CA TYR A 264 -5.67 -12.41 -12.78
C TYR A 264 -4.49 -12.08 -13.70
N GLY A 265 -3.48 -12.95 -13.72
CA GLY A 265 -2.32 -12.77 -14.58
C GLY A 265 -2.62 -12.89 -16.07
N ASP A 266 -3.65 -13.64 -16.44
CA ASP A 266 -4.14 -13.71 -17.83
C ASP A 266 -4.97 -12.48 -18.20
N VAL A 267 -5.69 -11.91 -17.23
CA VAL A 267 -6.59 -10.78 -17.42
C VAL A 267 -5.82 -9.45 -17.54
N LYS A 268 -4.79 -9.24 -16.71
CA LYS A 268 -3.92 -8.04 -16.79
C LYS A 268 -2.45 -8.44 -17.03
N ARG A 269 -2.15 -9.08 -18.16
CA ARG A 269 -0.77 -9.49 -18.50
C ARG A 269 0.27 -8.37 -18.41
N HIS A 270 -0.13 -7.13 -18.72
CA HIS A 270 0.75 -5.95 -18.67
C HIS A 270 1.17 -5.52 -17.24
N VAL A 271 0.53 -6.04 -16.19
CA VAL A 271 0.96 -5.84 -14.79
C VAL A 271 1.62 -7.09 -14.19
N VAL A 272 1.95 -8.08 -15.03
CA VAL A 272 2.65 -9.30 -14.63
C VAL A 272 4.07 -9.32 -15.22
N GLY A 273 5.08 -9.05 -14.40
CA GLY A 273 6.48 -9.47 -14.55
C GLY A 273 6.89 -10.72 -13.73
N SER A 274 8.19 -10.98 -13.74
CA SER A 274 8.89 -12.16 -13.22
C SER A 274 8.90 -12.29 -11.68
N SER A 275 9.44 -13.40 -11.17
CA SER A 275 9.74 -13.59 -9.74
C SER A 275 10.85 -12.65 -9.24
N ALA A 276 11.78 -12.27 -10.11
CA ALA A 276 12.79 -11.27 -9.80
C ALA A 276 12.13 -9.91 -9.54
N ASP A 277 11.18 -9.53 -10.39
CA ASP A 277 10.43 -8.28 -10.28
C ASP A 277 9.63 -8.18 -8.98
N ALA A 278 9.03 -9.27 -8.51
CA ALA A 278 8.35 -9.33 -7.22
C ALA A 278 9.31 -9.10 -6.03
N ALA A 279 10.59 -9.45 -6.16
CA ALA A 279 11.56 -9.20 -5.10
C ALA A 279 11.98 -7.72 -5.04
N LEU A 280 11.83 -6.96 -6.13
CA LEU A 280 12.26 -5.57 -6.22
C LEU A 280 11.50 -4.63 -5.28
N VAL A 281 10.24 -4.91 -4.97
CA VAL A 281 9.48 -4.13 -3.98
C VAL A 281 10.14 -4.17 -2.60
N TYR A 282 10.90 -5.22 -2.31
CA TYR A 282 11.63 -5.37 -1.04
C TYR A 282 13.10 -4.98 -1.10
N LEU A 283 13.65 -4.88 -2.30
CA LEU A 283 15.09 -4.77 -2.49
C LEU A 283 15.50 -3.48 -3.19
N ASP A 284 14.57 -2.68 -3.74
CA ASP A 284 14.92 -1.39 -4.32
C ASP A 284 14.90 -0.27 -3.27
N ALA A 285 16.04 -0.05 -2.62
CA ALA A 285 16.16 1.03 -1.64
C ALA A 285 16.04 2.45 -2.24
N ARG A 286 16.02 2.63 -3.58
CA ARG A 286 15.75 3.94 -4.19
C ARG A 286 14.28 4.33 -4.09
N VAL A 287 13.41 3.32 -4.16
CA VAL A 287 11.96 3.49 -4.14
C VAL A 287 11.41 3.23 -2.73
N TRP A 288 11.88 2.16 -2.09
CA TRP A 288 11.40 1.65 -0.81
C TRP A 288 12.52 1.55 0.24
N PRO A 289 13.25 2.64 0.53
CA PRO A 289 14.43 2.61 1.36
C PRO A 289 14.21 2.00 2.76
N VAL A 290 13.09 2.27 3.43
CA VAL A 290 12.85 1.74 4.78
C VAL A 290 12.45 0.28 4.73
N THR A 291 11.62 -0.12 3.78
CA THR A 291 11.27 -1.54 3.62
C THR A 291 12.50 -2.37 3.24
N ALA A 292 13.34 -1.86 2.34
CA ALA A 292 14.63 -2.45 1.96
C ALA A 292 15.56 -2.61 3.17
N LEU A 293 15.79 -1.55 3.95
CA LEU A 293 16.60 -1.61 5.18
C LEU A 293 16.00 -2.57 6.23
N SER A 294 14.67 -2.70 6.25
CA SER A 294 13.98 -3.59 7.18
C SER A 294 14.05 -5.08 6.78
N SER A 295 14.35 -5.40 5.52
CA SER A 295 14.44 -6.78 5.02
C SER A 295 15.43 -7.64 5.84
N GLY A 296 16.58 -7.09 6.22
CA GLY A 296 17.55 -7.77 7.08
C GLY A 296 16.99 -8.12 8.47
N LEU A 297 16.11 -7.28 9.04
CA LEU A 297 15.41 -7.55 10.29
C LEU A 297 14.34 -8.64 10.12
N LEU A 298 13.72 -8.72 8.95
CA LEU A 298 12.77 -9.80 8.61
C LEU A 298 13.49 -11.15 8.52
N VAL A 299 14.60 -11.21 7.77
CA VAL A 299 15.44 -12.41 7.66
C VAL A 299 15.92 -12.86 9.03
N LEU A 300 16.41 -11.93 9.85
CA LEU A 300 16.78 -12.21 11.23
C LEU A 300 15.61 -12.80 12.04
N GLY A 301 14.42 -12.20 11.91
CA GLY A 301 13.20 -12.67 12.55
C GLY A 301 12.89 -14.12 12.18
N LEU A 302 12.97 -14.46 10.90
CA LEU A 302 12.79 -15.81 10.36
C LEU A 302 13.84 -16.79 10.90
N VAL A 303 15.13 -16.44 10.85
CA VAL A 303 16.22 -17.28 11.37
C VAL A 303 16.03 -17.55 12.87
N CYS A 304 15.67 -16.53 13.65
CA CYS A 304 15.39 -16.69 15.08
C CYS A 304 14.18 -17.59 15.34
N GLY A 305 13.13 -17.45 14.52
CA GLY A 305 11.94 -18.29 14.55
C GLY A 305 12.26 -19.76 14.23
N ALA A 306 13.03 -20.02 13.17
CA ALA A 306 13.46 -21.35 12.78
C ALA A 306 14.35 -22.00 13.86
N SER A 307 15.33 -21.25 14.38
CA SER A 307 16.16 -21.68 15.52
C SER A 307 15.33 -22.00 16.76
N SER A 308 14.28 -21.22 17.04
CA SER A 308 13.36 -21.47 18.14
C SER A 308 12.53 -22.74 17.90
N ALA A 309 12.08 -22.99 16.67
CA ALA A 309 11.36 -24.20 16.30
C ALA A 309 12.26 -25.45 16.47
N LEU A 310 13.48 -25.43 15.92
CA LEU A 310 14.45 -26.52 16.06
C LEU A 310 14.78 -26.84 17.51
N ARG A 311 14.97 -25.81 18.35
CA ARG A 311 15.16 -26.01 19.80
C ARG A 311 13.92 -26.57 20.49
N SER A 312 12.72 -26.27 19.99
CA SER A 312 11.47 -26.81 20.54
C SER A 312 11.30 -28.31 20.27
N LEU A 313 11.84 -28.81 19.16
CA LEU A 313 11.86 -30.25 18.87
C LEU A 313 12.67 -31.01 19.92
N ARG A 314 13.75 -30.42 20.44
CA ARG A 314 14.62 -31.04 21.46
C ARG A 314 14.13 -30.83 22.89
N ALA A 315 13.62 -29.64 23.20
CA ALA A 315 13.34 -29.20 24.58
C ALA A 315 11.84 -29.02 24.88
N GLY A 316 10.96 -29.47 23.99
CA GLY A 316 9.51 -29.32 24.11
C GLY A 316 8.97 -27.96 23.66
N TRP A 317 7.67 -27.97 23.36
CA TRP A 317 6.93 -26.83 22.82
C TRP A 317 6.34 -25.97 23.94
N THR A 318 6.85 -24.74 24.10
CA THR A 318 6.18 -23.73 24.93
C THR A 318 5.22 -22.91 24.07
N ARG A 319 4.19 -22.32 24.69
CA ARG A 319 3.21 -21.45 24.01
C ARG A 319 3.87 -20.33 23.20
N LEU A 320 4.93 -19.75 23.75
CA LEU A 320 5.67 -18.66 23.13
C LEU A 320 6.46 -19.14 21.89
N ARG A 321 7.06 -20.33 21.95
CA ARG A 321 7.79 -20.92 20.81
C ARG A 321 6.82 -21.33 19.70
N LEU A 322 5.69 -21.95 20.04
CA LEU A 322 4.60 -22.26 19.10
C LEU A 322 4.13 -21.02 18.34
N THR A 323 3.91 -19.92 19.06
CA THR A 323 3.48 -18.64 18.46
C THR A 323 4.50 -18.12 17.46
N GLN A 324 5.78 -18.15 17.82
CA GLN A 324 6.83 -17.70 16.90
C GLN A 324 6.94 -18.60 15.68
N THR A 325 6.81 -19.91 15.83
CA THR A 325 6.78 -20.84 14.71
C THR A 325 5.59 -20.52 13.79
N GLY A 326 4.39 -20.29 14.33
CA GLY A 326 3.24 -19.88 13.52
C GLY A 326 3.48 -18.57 12.76
N LEU A 327 4.05 -17.55 13.42
CA LEU A 327 4.41 -16.28 12.76
C LEU A 327 5.50 -16.46 11.69
N SER A 328 6.47 -17.34 11.91
CA SER A 328 7.51 -17.67 10.92
C SER A 328 6.93 -18.41 9.72
N VAL A 329 6.03 -19.38 9.94
CA VAL A 329 5.31 -20.07 8.86
C VAL A 329 4.50 -19.08 8.04
N TRP A 330 3.81 -18.15 8.69
CA TRP A 330 3.08 -17.09 8.00
C TRP A 330 4.01 -16.24 7.14
N ALA A 331 5.04 -15.65 7.74
CA ALA A 331 5.92 -14.72 7.05
C ALA A 331 6.69 -15.41 5.91
N ALA A 332 7.18 -16.64 6.13
CA ALA A 332 7.87 -17.42 5.12
C ALA A 332 6.91 -17.91 4.02
N GLY A 333 5.70 -18.36 4.37
CA GLY A 333 4.69 -18.79 3.40
C GLY A 333 4.25 -17.64 2.50
N GLY A 334 4.03 -16.45 3.07
CA GLY A 334 3.74 -15.24 2.31
C GLY A 334 4.88 -14.85 1.35
N ALA A 335 6.12 -14.82 1.84
CA ALA A 335 7.29 -14.53 1.01
C ALA A 335 7.51 -15.58 -0.09
N ALA A 336 7.35 -16.87 0.23
CA ALA A 336 7.47 -17.95 -0.75
C ALA A 336 6.39 -17.84 -1.83
N TYR A 337 5.14 -17.54 -1.45
CA TYR A 337 4.07 -17.33 -2.41
C TYR A 337 4.39 -16.20 -3.37
N VAL A 338 4.89 -15.06 -2.86
CA VAL A 338 5.32 -13.94 -3.70
C VAL A 338 6.42 -14.35 -4.68
N LEU A 339 7.46 -15.03 -4.20
CA LEU A 339 8.58 -15.45 -5.05
C LEU A 339 8.14 -16.47 -6.11
N LEU A 340 7.21 -17.36 -5.78
CA LEU A 340 6.69 -18.37 -6.71
C LEU A 340 5.67 -17.80 -7.70
N SER A 341 4.89 -16.80 -7.29
CA SER A 341 3.80 -16.23 -8.09
C SER A 341 4.24 -15.06 -8.98
N GLY A 342 5.50 -14.66 -8.93
CA GLY A 342 5.96 -13.49 -9.65
C GLY A 342 5.30 -12.19 -9.18
N THR A 343 5.22 -11.20 -10.05
CA THR A 343 4.55 -9.91 -9.77
C THR A 343 3.02 -10.00 -9.69
N ALA A 344 2.38 -11.10 -10.10
CA ALA A 344 1.00 -11.36 -9.67
C ALA A 344 0.95 -11.42 -8.12
N GLY A 345 2.05 -11.88 -7.52
CA GLY A 345 2.36 -11.79 -6.09
C GLY A 345 2.63 -10.37 -5.57
N ALA A 346 2.92 -9.39 -6.43
CA ALA A 346 3.26 -8.03 -5.98
C ALA A 346 2.11 -7.30 -5.29
N ARG A 347 0.91 -7.67 -5.69
CA ARG A 347 -0.34 -7.30 -5.05
C ARG A 347 -0.46 -7.79 -3.60
N PHE A 348 0.26 -8.84 -3.22
CA PHE A 348 0.18 -9.46 -1.89
C PHE A 348 1.29 -9.01 -0.94
N HIS A 349 2.20 -8.15 -1.40
CA HIS A 349 3.40 -7.77 -0.67
C HIS A 349 3.14 -7.16 0.72
N LEU A 350 2.05 -6.42 0.86
CA LEU A 350 1.66 -5.78 2.11
C LEU A 350 1.12 -6.78 3.14
N MET A 351 0.62 -7.93 2.70
CA MET A 351 -0.29 -8.77 3.49
C MET A 351 0.41 -9.66 4.53
N TYR A 352 1.67 -10.02 4.28
CA TYR A 352 2.46 -10.82 5.23
C TYR A 352 3.51 -9.99 5.99
N LEU A 353 3.76 -8.75 5.57
CA LEU A 353 4.67 -7.83 6.24
C LEU A 353 4.32 -7.62 7.73
N PRO A 354 3.05 -7.49 8.16
CA PRO A 354 2.72 -7.41 9.57
C PRO A 354 3.24 -8.59 10.40
N ALA A 355 3.15 -9.82 9.87
CA ALA A 355 3.68 -11.01 10.55
C ALA A 355 5.21 -10.96 10.61
N ALA A 356 5.85 -10.56 9.52
CA ALA A 356 7.29 -10.44 9.43
C ALA A 356 7.83 -9.37 10.40
N TRP A 357 7.22 -8.18 10.45
CA TRP A 357 7.59 -7.10 11.37
C TRP A 357 7.32 -7.43 12.84
N LEU A 358 6.20 -8.10 13.15
CA LEU A 358 5.93 -8.55 14.51
C LEU A 358 6.96 -9.60 14.94
N LEU A 359 7.29 -10.54 14.05
CA LEU A 359 8.34 -11.53 14.29
C LEU A 359 9.69 -10.86 14.53
N ALA A 360 10.08 -9.91 13.67
CA ALA A 360 11.29 -9.11 13.83
C ALA A 360 11.30 -8.39 15.19
N ALA A 361 10.25 -7.64 15.52
CA ALA A 361 10.14 -6.91 16.78
C ALA A 361 10.29 -7.82 18.02
N THR A 362 9.66 -9.01 17.99
CA THR A 362 9.79 -9.97 19.08
C THR A 362 11.20 -10.56 19.18
N SER A 363 11.83 -10.87 18.05
CA SER A 363 13.18 -11.41 17.98
C SER A 363 14.20 -10.39 18.48
N VAL A 364 14.16 -9.15 17.99
CA VAL A 364 15.12 -8.14 18.45
C VAL A 364 14.91 -7.79 19.92
N THR A 365 13.67 -7.79 20.44
CA THR A 365 13.42 -7.59 21.88
C THR A 365 14.07 -8.67 22.75
N ARG A 366 14.20 -9.90 22.24
CA ARG A 366 14.92 -10.99 22.95
C ARG A 366 16.43 -10.86 22.80
N LEU A 367 16.89 -10.52 21.61
CA LEU A 367 18.31 -10.33 21.30
C LEU A 367 18.88 -9.08 21.98
N ALA A 368 18.04 -8.12 22.39
CA ALA A 368 18.46 -6.98 23.22
C ALA A 368 19.03 -7.38 24.59
N LYS A 369 18.83 -8.65 25.02
CA LYS A 369 19.44 -9.25 26.20
C LYS A 369 20.84 -9.84 25.96
N LEU A 370 21.35 -9.81 24.73
CA LEU A 370 22.66 -10.34 24.36
C LEU A 370 23.81 -9.45 24.88
N LYS A 371 25.01 -10.04 24.96
CA LYS A 371 26.26 -9.32 25.28
C LYS A 371 26.61 -8.34 24.15
N THR A 372 27.40 -7.31 24.45
CA THR A 372 27.73 -6.21 23.52
C THR A 372 28.29 -6.69 22.17
N GLY A 373 29.18 -7.68 22.15
CA GLY A 373 29.74 -8.24 20.90
C GLY A 373 28.70 -8.96 20.03
N GLN A 374 27.73 -9.63 20.65
CA GLN A 374 26.65 -10.32 19.92
C GLN A 374 25.63 -9.32 19.34
N LYS A 375 25.41 -8.18 20.01
CA LYS A 375 24.62 -7.06 19.47
C LYS A 375 25.29 -6.42 18.27
N PHE A 376 26.63 -6.30 18.30
CA PHE A 376 27.41 -5.80 17.18
C PHE A 376 27.31 -6.74 15.97
N ILE A 377 27.52 -8.04 16.17
CA ILE A 377 27.34 -9.06 15.11
C ILE A 377 25.94 -9.00 14.53
N LEU A 378 24.91 -8.89 15.38
CA LEU A 378 23.53 -8.77 14.93
C LEU A 378 23.30 -7.52 14.06
N ALA A 379 23.80 -6.38 14.51
CA ALA A 379 23.71 -5.13 13.77
C ALA A 379 24.42 -5.24 12.42
N VAL A 380 25.63 -5.82 12.40
CA VAL A 380 26.41 -6.08 11.18
C VAL A 380 25.70 -7.05 10.25
N SER A 381 25.11 -8.14 10.74
CA SER A 381 24.40 -9.12 9.89
C SER A 381 23.13 -8.55 9.26
N VAL A 382 22.34 -7.77 10.00
CA VAL A 382 21.16 -7.07 9.47
C VAL A 382 21.57 -6.11 8.35
N LEU A 383 22.74 -5.50 8.50
CA LEU A 383 23.26 -4.50 7.59
C LEU A 383 23.91 -5.10 6.33
N LEU A 384 24.69 -6.18 6.49
CA LEU A 384 25.25 -6.94 5.37
C LEU A 384 24.15 -7.51 4.47
N LEU A 385 22.99 -7.86 5.04
CA LEU A 385 21.81 -8.28 4.29
C LEU A 385 21.07 -7.11 3.62
N ALA A 386 21.27 -5.87 4.10
CA ALA A 386 20.76 -4.66 3.45
C ALA A 386 21.68 -4.15 2.31
N ILE A 387 22.95 -4.58 2.25
CA ILE A 387 23.88 -4.20 1.16
C ILE A 387 23.36 -4.62 -0.22
N PRO A 388 22.88 -5.87 -0.44
CA PRO A 388 22.24 -6.25 -1.69
C PRO A 388 21.03 -5.37 -2.06
N SER A 389 20.26 -4.90 -1.06
CA SER A 389 19.11 -4.02 -1.27
C SER A 389 19.47 -2.55 -1.58
N LEU A 390 20.72 -2.15 -1.32
CA LEU A 390 21.24 -0.84 -1.73
C LEU A 390 21.82 -0.88 -3.16
N GLY A 391 21.97 -2.07 -3.74
CA GLY A 391 22.74 -2.32 -4.96
C GLY A 391 21.92 -2.67 -6.20
N TRP A 392 20.58 -2.55 -6.19
CA TRP A 392 19.76 -2.88 -7.37
C TRP A 392 19.73 -1.80 -8.46
N VAL A 393 20.78 -0.97 -8.53
CA VAL A 393 21.13 -0.27 -9.76
C VAL A 393 21.91 -1.29 -10.60
N GLU A 394 21.31 -1.81 -11.67
CA GLU A 394 21.96 -2.60 -12.75
C GLU A 394 22.43 -4.02 -12.39
N TRP A 395 21.58 -4.89 -11.83
CA TRP A 395 21.88 -6.34 -11.83
C TRP A 395 21.96 -6.92 -13.25
N SER A 396 21.42 -6.24 -14.25
CA SER A 396 21.71 -6.47 -15.66
C SER A 396 22.79 -5.49 -16.15
N ALA A 397 23.97 -6.05 -16.43
CA ALA A 397 25.08 -5.56 -17.26
C ALA A 397 26.30 -4.84 -16.62
N GLU A 398 26.23 -4.01 -15.55
CA GLU A 398 27.43 -3.21 -15.16
C GLU A 398 27.72 -2.99 -13.64
N SER A 399 26.96 -3.57 -12.71
CA SER A 399 27.00 -3.13 -11.30
C SER A 399 28.08 -3.72 -10.38
N TRP A 400 28.82 -4.76 -10.78
CA TRP A 400 29.94 -5.27 -9.97
C TRP A 400 31.23 -4.48 -10.25
N SER A 401 31.30 -3.24 -9.76
CA SER A 401 32.59 -2.57 -9.56
C SER A 401 32.95 -2.57 -8.07
N PRO A 402 34.12 -3.10 -7.67
CA PRO A 402 34.58 -3.12 -6.28
C PRO A 402 34.51 -1.74 -5.62
N HIS A 403 34.72 -0.67 -6.39
CA HIS A 403 34.66 0.71 -5.93
C HIS A 403 33.26 1.16 -5.47
N ARG A 404 32.17 0.74 -6.13
CA ARG A 404 30.80 1.08 -5.72
C ARG A 404 30.43 0.35 -4.42
N ALA A 405 30.80 -0.93 -4.30
CA ALA A 405 30.62 -1.71 -3.07
C ALA A 405 31.40 -1.10 -1.89
N VAL A 406 32.63 -0.64 -2.13
CA VAL A 406 33.46 0.05 -1.12
C VAL A 406 32.84 1.38 -0.68
N ARG A 407 32.31 2.20 -1.60
CA ARG A 407 31.63 3.46 -1.24
C ARG A 407 30.36 3.22 -0.44
N ALA A 408 29.53 2.26 -0.85
CA ALA A 408 28.35 1.87 -0.08
C ALA A 408 28.76 1.39 1.32
N ALA A 409 29.79 0.54 1.43
CA ALA A 409 30.32 0.08 2.71
C ALA A 409 30.90 1.22 3.57
N ILE A 410 31.51 2.25 2.98
CA ILE A 410 32.02 3.43 3.69
C ILE A 410 30.87 4.31 4.22
N VAL A 411 29.91 4.69 3.37
CA VAL A 411 28.76 5.50 3.78
C VAL A 411 27.96 4.77 4.87
N LEU A 412 27.75 3.48 4.66
CA LEU A 412 27.10 2.61 5.60
C LEU A 412 27.91 2.46 6.90
N GLY A 413 29.23 2.35 6.82
CA GLY A 413 30.15 2.37 7.96
C GLY A 413 30.10 3.68 8.75
N VAL A 414 29.97 4.82 8.09
CA VAL A 414 29.80 6.14 8.74
C VAL A 414 28.44 6.24 9.42
N VAL A 415 27.36 5.83 8.74
CA VAL A 415 26.01 5.78 9.33
C VAL A 415 25.97 4.82 10.53
N LEU A 416 26.68 3.69 10.47
CA LEU A 416 26.84 2.74 11.57
C LEU A 416 27.63 3.29 12.75
N VAL A 417 28.74 3.98 12.49
CA VAL A 417 29.54 4.60 13.54
C VAL A 417 28.73 5.72 14.19
N ALA A 418 27.98 6.48 13.41
CA ALA A 418 27.05 7.49 13.90
C ALA A 418 25.92 6.85 14.73
N LEU A 419 25.20 5.85 14.21
CA LEU A 419 24.14 5.12 14.91
C LEU A 419 24.61 4.34 16.13
N GLY A 420 25.84 3.82 16.09
CA GLY A 420 26.49 3.10 17.19
C GLY A 420 27.07 4.05 18.24
N ALA A 421 27.52 5.25 17.85
CA ALA A 421 27.86 6.33 18.77
C ALA A 421 26.59 6.92 19.41
N LEU A 422 25.55 7.19 18.61
CA LEU A 422 24.21 7.57 19.08
C LEU A 422 23.62 6.48 19.96
N GLY A 423 23.80 5.21 19.59
CA GLY A 423 23.34 4.02 20.29
C GLY A 423 24.08 3.80 21.61
N ARG A 424 25.39 4.07 21.68
CA ARG A 424 26.17 4.03 22.93
C ARG A 424 25.87 5.22 23.83
N ALA A 425 25.72 6.41 23.24
CA ALA A 425 25.25 7.61 23.94
C ALA A 425 23.84 7.38 24.51
N THR A 426 22.92 6.81 23.74
CA THR A 426 21.54 6.53 24.17
C THR A 426 21.41 5.25 25.00
N ALA A 427 22.29 4.25 24.90
CA ALA A 427 22.22 3.01 25.69
C ALA A 427 22.45 3.25 27.19
N LYS A 428 23.31 4.22 27.53
CA LYS A 428 23.46 4.73 28.91
C LYS A 428 22.19 5.42 29.44
N TRP A 429 21.30 5.88 28.56
CA TRP A 429 20.19 6.81 28.89
C TRP A 429 18.80 6.15 28.77
N THR A 430 18.65 5.16 27.90
CA THR A 430 17.36 4.57 27.48
C THR A 430 17.21 3.10 27.88
N GLY A 431 18.20 2.52 28.56
CA GLY A 431 18.16 1.11 28.98
C GLY A 431 18.10 0.13 27.81
N ASN A 432 19.04 0.24 26.86
CA ASN A 432 19.20 -0.62 25.66
C ASN A 432 18.10 -0.49 24.57
N SER A 433 17.54 0.69 24.33
CA SER A 433 16.47 0.86 23.32
C SER A 433 17.02 1.31 21.95
N TRP A 434 17.65 0.40 21.20
CA TRP A 434 18.10 0.61 19.80
C TRP A 434 16.96 1.01 18.83
N ALA A 435 15.71 0.75 19.21
CA ALA A 435 14.52 1.10 18.43
C ALA A 435 14.41 2.60 18.16
N LEU A 436 15.02 3.44 19.01
CA LEU A 436 14.94 4.88 18.91
C LEU A 436 15.82 5.47 17.78
N PRO A 437 17.16 5.30 17.78
CA PRO A 437 17.98 5.75 16.66
C PRO A 437 17.50 5.17 15.33
N ALA A 438 17.08 3.90 15.33
CA ALA A 438 16.53 3.25 14.15
C ALA A 438 15.25 3.94 13.64
N ALA A 439 14.32 4.33 14.52
CA ALA A 439 13.10 5.00 14.13
C ALA A 439 13.33 6.42 13.60
N LEU A 440 14.21 7.19 14.25
CA LEU A 440 14.56 8.54 13.79
C LEU A 440 15.31 8.51 12.45
N THR A 441 16.26 7.59 12.30
CA THR A 441 16.96 7.40 11.02
C THR A 441 16.00 6.92 9.94
N GLY A 442 15.10 5.97 10.23
CA GLY A 442 14.06 5.54 9.30
C GLY A 442 13.18 6.72 8.86
N GLY A 443 12.71 7.55 9.79
CA GLY A 443 11.94 8.75 9.50
C GLY A 443 12.69 9.76 8.63
N LEU A 444 13.96 10.02 8.91
CA LEU A 444 14.80 10.91 8.08
C LEU A 444 15.01 10.34 6.68
N VAL A 445 15.25 9.04 6.56
CA VAL A 445 15.38 8.35 5.28
C VAL A 445 14.09 8.46 4.45
N LEU A 446 12.91 8.31 5.08
CA LEU A 446 11.62 8.51 4.39
C LEU A 446 11.46 9.93 3.81
N LEU A 447 11.89 10.95 4.56
CA LEU A 447 11.77 12.36 4.13
C LEU A 447 12.76 12.71 3.01
N VAL A 448 13.94 12.09 3.00
CA VAL A 448 15.01 12.38 2.04
C VAL A 448 14.91 11.54 0.77
N ALA A 449 14.45 10.29 0.87
CA ALA A 449 14.47 9.31 -0.23
C ALA A 449 13.16 8.52 -0.41
N GLY A 450 12.17 8.70 0.46
CA GLY A 450 10.91 7.97 0.35
C GLY A 450 9.93 8.54 -0.69
N PRO A 451 8.72 7.94 -0.78
CA PRO A 451 7.67 8.30 -1.74
C PRO A 451 7.33 9.79 -1.93
N LEU A 452 7.49 10.65 -0.91
CA LEU A 452 7.29 12.09 -1.07
C LEU A 452 8.21 12.75 -2.11
N ARG A 453 9.36 12.12 -2.43
CA ARG A 453 10.35 12.67 -3.36
C ARG A 453 10.13 12.28 -4.81
N TRP A 454 9.81 11.00 -5.02
CA TRP A 454 9.66 10.43 -6.36
C TRP A 454 8.18 10.31 -6.78
N GLY A 455 7.27 10.08 -5.84
CA GLY A 455 5.85 9.85 -6.08
C GLY A 455 5.14 10.93 -6.89
N PRO A 456 5.42 12.24 -6.69
CA PRO A 456 4.81 13.31 -7.49
C PRO A 456 5.12 13.27 -8.99
N ALA A 457 6.13 12.51 -9.40
CA ALA A 457 6.59 12.39 -10.79
C ALA A 457 6.36 10.99 -11.38
N ALA A 458 5.80 10.06 -10.60
CA ALA A 458 5.54 8.71 -11.05
C ALA A 458 4.21 8.67 -11.82
N LEU A 459 4.23 8.13 -13.06
CA LEU A 459 3.03 7.94 -13.88
C LEU A 459 2.11 6.84 -13.31
N PHE A 460 2.71 5.79 -12.74
CA PHE A 460 2.07 4.68 -12.03
C PHE A 460 2.93 4.31 -10.81
N GLU A 461 2.50 3.33 -9.99
CA GLU A 461 3.48 2.62 -9.16
C GLU A 461 4.68 2.21 -10.04
N PRO A 462 5.91 2.20 -9.52
CA PRO A 462 7.04 1.70 -10.28
C PRO A 462 6.80 0.24 -10.65
N MET A 463 6.28 0.03 -11.86
CA MET A 463 6.08 -1.30 -12.44
C MET A 463 7.44 -1.83 -12.91
N TYR A 464 7.61 -3.13 -13.03
CA TYR A 464 8.91 -3.68 -13.41
C TYR A 464 9.00 -3.91 -14.91
N SER A 465 10.22 -3.91 -15.44
CA SER A 465 10.49 -4.00 -16.87
C SER A 465 9.81 -5.21 -17.49
N ALA A 466 8.87 -4.98 -18.42
CA ALA A 466 8.58 -5.97 -19.44
C ALA A 466 9.87 -6.22 -20.23
N GLU A 467 10.18 -7.49 -20.51
CA GLU A 467 11.41 -7.89 -21.20
C GLU A 467 11.59 -7.09 -22.51
N ALA A 468 12.82 -6.63 -22.72
CA ALA A 468 13.22 -5.95 -23.95
C ALA A 468 13.14 -6.94 -25.13
N GLY A 469 12.07 -6.83 -25.92
CA GLY A 469 11.89 -7.63 -27.12
C GLY A 469 10.63 -7.32 -27.93
N ASP A 470 9.61 -6.72 -27.31
CA ASP A 470 8.36 -6.38 -28.02
C ASP A 470 8.42 -4.96 -28.61
N ALA A 471 8.20 -4.85 -29.91
CA ALA A 471 8.22 -3.58 -30.65
C ALA A 471 7.04 -2.66 -30.28
N ASP A 472 6.01 -3.21 -29.63
CA ASP A 472 4.83 -2.51 -29.11
C ASP A 472 5.02 -2.03 -27.66
N ARG A 473 6.18 -1.46 -27.33
CA ARG A 473 6.48 -0.97 -25.97
C ARG A 473 5.36 -0.04 -25.48
N PRO A 474 4.68 -0.37 -24.36
CA PRO A 474 3.81 0.61 -23.74
C PRO A 474 4.66 1.70 -23.06
N PRO A 475 4.16 2.95 -22.94
CA PRO A 475 4.88 4.13 -22.45
C PRO A 475 5.37 4.06 -20.98
N TYR A 476 5.20 2.93 -20.30
CA TYR A 476 5.54 2.75 -18.89
C TYR A 476 7.05 2.66 -18.62
N THR A 477 7.86 2.27 -19.61
CA THR A 477 9.32 2.14 -19.47
C THR A 477 9.99 3.50 -19.18
N ASP A 478 9.49 4.57 -19.79
CA ASP A 478 10.04 5.92 -19.64
C ASP A 478 9.77 6.49 -18.24
N ALA A 479 8.64 6.12 -17.62
CA ALA A 479 8.29 6.53 -16.26
C ALA A 479 9.28 6.01 -15.21
N LEU A 480 9.71 4.75 -15.33
CA LEU A 480 10.67 4.13 -14.42
C LEU A 480 12.08 4.65 -14.62
N LEU A 481 12.48 4.82 -15.88
CA LEU A 481 13.75 5.46 -16.21
C LEU A 481 13.80 6.90 -15.69
N ALA A 482 12.67 7.61 -15.70
CA ALA A 482 12.53 8.95 -15.12
C ALA A 482 12.61 8.92 -13.58
N VAL A 483 11.92 7.98 -12.92
CA VAL A 483 12.01 7.78 -11.45
C VAL A 483 13.44 7.40 -11.03
N ASP A 484 14.09 6.50 -11.77
CA ASP A 484 15.48 6.11 -11.55
C ASP A 484 16.43 7.29 -11.77
N ALA A 485 16.27 8.03 -12.87
CA ALA A 485 17.06 9.23 -13.13
C ALA A 485 16.88 10.28 -12.02
N ARG A 486 15.68 10.49 -11.47
CA ARG A 486 15.47 11.45 -10.39
C ARG A 486 16.01 10.97 -9.04
N SER A 487 15.78 9.71 -8.69
CA SER A 487 16.29 9.11 -7.44
C SER A 487 17.82 9.08 -7.42
N ALA A 488 18.45 8.91 -8.59
CA ALA A 488 19.89 9.00 -8.77
C ALA A 488 20.41 10.44 -8.97
N GLY A 489 19.54 11.46 -8.92
CA GLY A 489 19.92 12.87 -9.12
C GLY A 489 20.37 13.23 -10.56
N ARG A 490 20.09 12.36 -11.53
CA ARG A 490 20.43 12.51 -12.95
C ARG A 490 19.42 13.35 -13.75
N SER A 491 18.17 13.51 -13.27
CA SER A 491 17.17 14.35 -13.93
C SER A 491 16.88 15.66 -13.17
N LYS A 492 16.93 16.79 -13.88
CA LYS A 492 16.52 18.13 -13.39
C LYS A 492 15.11 18.53 -13.80
N ARG A 493 14.48 17.81 -14.74
CA ARG A 493 13.17 18.15 -15.33
C ARG A 493 12.35 16.87 -15.51
N ILE A 494 11.53 16.56 -14.50
CA ILE A 494 10.33 15.76 -14.70
C ILE A 494 9.22 16.59 -14.07
N GLU A 495 8.35 17.12 -14.92
CA GLU A 495 7.19 17.87 -14.48
C GLU A 495 6.31 16.97 -13.63
N ARG A 496 5.75 17.54 -12.55
CA ARG A 496 4.72 16.82 -11.79
C ARG A 496 3.57 16.54 -12.73
N ARG A 497 2.84 15.44 -12.49
CA ARG A 497 1.57 15.21 -13.20
C ARG A 497 0.68 16.43 -12.99
N PRO A 498 0.34 17.17 -14.05
CA PRO A 498 -0.49 18.37 -13.91
C PRO A 498 -1.97 18.02 -13.68
N GLU A 499 -2.40 16.80 -14.03
CA GLU A 499 -3.83 16.46 -14.02
C GLU A 499 -4.38 16.25 -12.61
N THR A 500 -5.37 17.06 -12.25
CA THR A 500 -6.19 16.90 -11.04
C THR A 500 -7.24 15.81 -11.22
N LEU A 501 -7.85 15.35 -10.12
CA LEU A 501 -8.99 14.42 -10.17
C LEU A 501 -10.10 14.96 -11.07
N GLU A 502 -10.42 16.24 -10.91
CA GLU A 502 -11.47 16.93 -11.65
C GLU A 502 -11.19 16.97 -13.15
N VAL A 503 -9.94 17.26 -13.56
CA VAL A 503 -9.52 17.22 -14.98
C VAL A 503 -9.74 15.83 -15.58
N LEU A 504 -9.36 14.77 -14.85
CA LEU A 504 -9.48 13.40 -15.34
C LEU A 504 -10.95 12.95 -15.40
N LEU A 505 -11.79 13.35 -14.46
CA LEU A 505 -13.23 13.07 -14.49
C LEU A 505 -13.91 13.79 -15.65
N SER A 506 -13.57 15.06 -15.90
CA SER A 506 -14.09 15.78 -17.06
C SER A 506 -13.77 15.04 -18.36
N ASN A 507 -12.51 14.63 -18.54
CA ASN A 507 -12.12 13.86 -19.71
C ASN A 507 -12.86 12.52 -19.81
N TYR A 508 -13.06 11.83 -18.69
CA TYR A 508 -13.79 10.56 -18.66
C TYR A 508 -15.21 10.72 -19.22
N PHE A 509 -16.01 11.62 -18.63
CA PHE A 509 -17.40 11.81 -19.03
C PHE A 509 -17.55 12.32 -20.46
N ARG A 510 -16.59 13.14 -20.92
CA ARG A 510 -16.52 13.64 -22.30
C ARG A 510 -16.23 12.56 -23.34
N THR A 511 -15.53 11.48 -22.97
CA THR A 511 -15.01 10.47 -23.92
C THR A 511 -15.83 9.19 -23.95
N LEU A 512 -16.95 9.14 -23.23
CA LEU A 512 -17.90 8.04 -23.30
C LEU A 512 -18.50 7.91 -24.71
N GLN A 513 -19.01 6.71 -25.03
CA GLN A 513 -19.75 6.49 -26.28
C GLN A 513 -20.98 7.41 -26.39
N GLU A 514 -21.63 7.65 -25.25
CA GLU A 514 -22.65 8.68 -25.05
C GLU A 514 -22.13 9.64 -23.98
N PRO A 515 -21.56 10.79 -24.36
CA PRO A 515 -20.94 11.71 -23.41
C PRO A 515 -21.95 12.25 -22.39
N ASP A 516 -21.57 12.20 -21.10
CA ASP A 516 -22.29 12.90 -20.03
C ASP A 516 -21.73 14.32 -19.91
N VAL A 517 -22.22 15.20 -20.78
CA VAL A 517 -21.64 16.52 -20.92
C VAL A 517 -21.86 17.39 -19.68
N THR A 518 -22.96 17.18 -18.95
CA THR A 518 -23.23 17.87 -17.68
C THR A 518 -22.14 17.58 -16.65
N ASN A 519 -21.81 16.30 -16.44
CA ASN A 519 -20.72 15.94 -15.54
C ASN A 519 -19.34 16.37 -16.08
N ALA A 520 -19.14 16.33 -17.41
CA ALA A 520 -17.90 16.79 -18.03
C ALA A 520 -17.62 18.28 -17.77
N VAL A 521 -18.65 19.14 -17.92
CA VAL A 521 -18.57 20.57 -17.63
C VAL A 521 -18.41 20.82 -16.13
N HIS A 522 -19.25 20.20 -15.29
CA HIS A 522 -19.19 20.33 -13.82
C HIS A 522 -17.78 20.11 -13.28
N TYR A 523 -17.12 19.00 -13.67
CA TYR A 523 -15.77 18.72 -13.21
C TYR A 523 -14.71 19.65 -13.83
N ALA A 524 -14.87 20.08 -15.08
CA ALA A 524 -13.93 21.03 -15.67
C ALA A 524 -14.01 22.41 -15.00
N ASP A 525 -15.22 22.89 -14.70
CA ASP A 525 -15.46 24.14 -13.96
C ASP A 525 -14.82 24.08 -12.58
N ARG A 526 -15.02 22.97 -11.85
CA ARG A 526 -14.39 22.77 -10.54
C ARG A 526 -12.86 22.75 -10.64
N ALA A 527 -12.29 22.15 -11.68
CA ALA A 527 -10.85 22.18 -11.90
C ALA A 527 -10.33 23.62 -12.06
N VAL A 528 -11.03 24.44 -12.83
CA VAL A 528 -10.71 25.86 -13.04
C VAL A 528 -10.87 26.67 -11.75
N LEU A 529 -11.94 26.45 -10.98
CA LEU A 529 -12.16 27.12 -9.70
C LEU A 529 -11.06 26.79 -8.68
N ASN A 530 -10.63 25.53 -8.64
CA ASN A 530 -9.56 25.08 -7.75
C ASN A 530 -8.19 25.65 -8.16
N ASN A 531 -7.92 25.75 -9.47
CA ASN A 531 -6.67 26.30 -9.99
C ASN A 531 -6.90 27.13 -11.27
N PRO A 532 -7.17 28.43 -11.15
CA PRO A 532 -7.47 29.31 -12.31
C PRO A 532 -6.30 29.50 -13.29
N GLU A 533 -5.10 29.06 -12.94
CA GLU A 533 -3.89 29.18 -13.77
C GLU A 533 -3.51 27.83 -14.42
N ASP A 534 -4.34 26.78 -14.24
CA ASP A 534 -4.14 25.49 -14.88
C ASP A 534 -4.64 25.48 -16.33
N VAL A 535 -3.71 25.47 -17.28
CA VAL A 535 -3.99 25.39 -18.72
C VAL A 535 -4.85 24.16 -19.06
N LEU A 536 -4.61 23.02 -18.42
CA LEU A 536 -5.35 21.80 -18.73
C LEU A 536 -6.80 21.92 -18.25
N ALA A 537 -7.03 22.46 -17.06
CA ALA A 537 -8.38 22.69 -16.55
C ALA A 537 -9.22 23.54 -17.53
N TRP A 538 -8.66 24.66 -17.99
CA TRP A 538 -9.32 25.51 -18.99
C TRP A 538 -9.49 24.82 -20.35
N THR A 539 -8.52 24.01 -20.76
CA THR A 539 -8.60 23.23 -22.00
C THR A 539 -9.75 22.24 -21.95
N TYR A 540 -9.89 21.50 -20.85
CA TYR A 540 -10.98 20.53 -20.69
C TYR A 540 -12.34 21.22 -20.52
N LEU A 541 -12.39 22.39 -19.90
CA LEU A 541 -13.61 23.19 -19.84
C LEU A 541 -14.06 23.64 -21.24
N GLY A 542 -13.13 24.12 -22.06
CA GLY A 542 -13.40 24.44 -23.46
C GLY A 542 -13.92 23.23 -24.23
N LEU A 543 -13.21 22.09 -24.12
CA LEU A 543 -13.63 20.85 -24.78
C LEU A 543 -14.99 20.32 -24.32
N ALA A 544 -15.36 20.50 -23.05
CA ALA A 544 -16.65 20.07 -22.53
C ALA A 544 -17.77 21.02 -22.97
N THR A 545 -17.55 22.33 -22.89
CA THR A 545 -18.53 23.35 -23.30
C THR A 545 -18.77 23.39 -24.81
N ASP A 546 -17.79 22.99 -25.62
CA ASP A 546 -17.94 22.79 -27.07
C ASP A 546 -19.01 21.71 -27.42
N LEU A 547 -19.34 20.83 -26.47
CA LEU A 547 -20.36 19.78 -26.63
C LEU A 547 -21.73 20.17 -26.04
N THR A 548 -21.89 21.41 -25.60
CA THR A 548 -23.12 21.94 -24.98
C THR A 548 -23.66 23.15 -25.73
N ASP A 549 -24.88 23.56 -25.38
CA ASP A 549 -25.50 24.82 -25.81
C ASP A 549 -24.94 26.05 -25.04
N THR A 550 -23.69 25.99 -24.57
CA THR A 550 -23.01 27.12 -23.93
C THR A 550 -22.87 28.27 -24.94
N SER A 551 -23.10 29.50 -24.48
CA SER A 551 -23.03 30.69 -25.36
C SER A 551 -21.67 30.80 -26.06
N ILE A 552 -21.69 31.27 -27.32
CA ILE A 552 -20.47 31.45 -28.12
C ILE A 552 -19.51 32.42 -27.40
N GLU A 553 -20.03 33.46 -26.75
CA GLU A 553 -19.26 34.42 -25.96
C GLU A 553 -18.50 33.74 -24.81
N GLU A 554 -19.15 32.84 -24.09
CA GLU A 554 -18.54 32.11 -22.98
C GLU A 554 -17.48 31.13 -23.47
N ARG A 555 -17.75 30.37 -24.55
CA ARG A 555 -16.75 29.50 -25.17
C ARG A 555 -15.53 30.29 -25.65
N ARG A 556 -15.73 31.47 -26.25
CA ARG A 556 -14.64 32.37 -26.66
C ARG A 556 -13.81 32.80 -25.44
N ALA A 557 -14.45 33.19 -24.35
CA ALA A 557 -13.75 33.60 -23.13
C ALA A 557 -12.91 32.45 -22.53
N ILE A 558 -13.46 31.23 -22.48
CA ILE A 558 -12.79 30.03 -21.98
C ILE A 558 -11.55 29.71 -22.83
N TRP A 559 -11.70 29.59 -24.15
CA TRP A 559 -10.60 29.27 -25.05
C TRP A 559 -9.54 30.38 -25.09
N LYS A 560 -9.95 31.64 -24.99
CA LYS A 560 -9.03 32.78 -24.87
C LYS A 560 -8.19 32.68 -23.59
N LYS A 561 -8.82 32.42 -22.43
CA LYS A 561 -8.09 32.28 -21.17
C LYS A 561 -7.10 31.10 -21.21
N ALA A 562 -7.48 29.96 -21.79
CA ALA A 562 -6.57 28.84 -21.98
C ALA A 562 -5.34 29.24 -22.83
N LEU A 563 -5.58 29.95 -23.94
CA LEU A 563 -4.52 30.43 -24.83
C LEU A 563 -3.64 31.51 -24.18
N ASP A 564 -4.21 32.42 -23.40
CA ASP A 564 -3.47 33.45 -22.66
C ASP A 564 -2.50 32.81 -21.65
N LEU A 565 -2.90 31.70 -21.02
CA LEU A 565 -2.04 30.91 -20.12
C LEU A 565 -0.96 30.12 -20.86
N LYS A 566 -1.18 29.75 -22.14
CA LYS A 566 -0.20 29.04 -22.98
C LYS A 566 -0.17 29.53 -24.43
N PRO A 567 0.45 30.71 -24.70
CA PRO A 567 0.34 31.40 -26.00
C PRO A 567 1.02 30.66 -27.17
N ASP A 568 1.98 29.79 -26.87
CA ASP A 568 2.74 28.99 -27.82
C ASP A 568 2.01 27.72 -28.28
N SER A 569 0.87 27.38 -27.67
CA SER A 569 0.09 26.19 -28.02
C SER A 569 -0.67 26.36 -29.34
N ALA A 570 -0.21 25.67 -30.38
CA ALA A 570 -0.88 25.64 -31.68
C ALA A 570 -2.31 25.08 -31.60
N PHE A 571 -2.53 24.06 -30.76
CA PHE A 571 -3.85 23.47 -30.53
C PHE A 571 -4.84 24.50 -29.95
N LEU A 572 -4.45 25.22 -28.90
CA LEU A 572 -5.33 26.22 -28.27
C LEU A 572 -5.62 27.38 -29.22
N ARG A 573 -4.63 27.81 -29.99
CA ARG A 573 -4.83 28.84 -31.02
C ARG A 573 -5.84 28.40 -32.07
N GLN A 574 -5.70 27.17 -32.58
CA GLN A 574 -6.62 26.60 -33.56
C GLN A 574 -8.05 26.51 -33.02
N ARG A 575 -8.23 26.05 -31.77
CA ARG A 575 -9.56 25.96 -31.15
C ARG A 575 -10.18 27.34 -30.91
N HIS A 576 -9.42 28.28 -30.35
CA HIS A 576 -9.90 29.65 -30.15
C HIS A 576 -10.32 30.31 -31.48
N GLU A 577 -9.51 30.18 -32.54
CA GLU A 577 -9.87 30.67 -33.87
C GLU A 577 -11.11 30.01 -34.45
N ALA A 578 -11.34 28.72 -34.20
CA ALA A 578 -12.54 28.02 -34.65
C ALA A 578 -13.80 28.61 -34.01
N VAL A 579 -13.81 28.81 -32.69
CA VAL A 579 -14.96 29.40 -31.96
C VAL A 579 -15.15 30.89 -32.30
N MET A 580 -14.07 31.60 -32.67
CA MET A 580 -14.19 32.98 -33.18
C MET A 580 -14.87 33.07 -34.55
N ARG A 581 -14.83 32.00 -35.36
CA ARG A 581 -15.49 31.93 -36.68
C ARG A 581 -16.94 31.46 -36.61
N GLU A 582 -17.37 30.88 -35.49
CA GLU A 582 -18.78 30.58 -35.24
C GLU A 582 -19.55 31.91 -35.17
N THR A 583 -20.55 32.08 -36.04
CA THR A 583 -21.43 33.24 -36.03
C THR A 583 -22.54 33.04 -35.01
N VAL A 584 -22.98 34.14 -34.41
CA VAL A 584 -24.21 34.18 -33.60
C VAL A 584 -25.37 34.21 -34.60
N ASP A 585 -25.70 33.05 -35.18
CA ASP A 585 -26.91 32.91 -35.98
C ASP A 585 -27.90 32.03 -35.19
N ASP A 586 -29.05 32.65 -34.89
CA ASP A 586 -30.20 32.27 -34.04
C ASP A 586 -30.45 30.80 -33.65
#